data_AF-K9EGI0-F1
#
_entry.id   AF-K9EGI0-F1
#
_cell.length_a   1.000
_cell.length_b   1.000
_cell.length_c   1.000
_cell.angle_alpha   90.00
_cell.angle_beta   90.00
_cell.angle_gamma   90.00
#
_symmetry.space_group_name_H-M   'P 1'
#
loop_
_entity.id
_entity.type
_entity.pdbx_description
1 polymer ?
#
loop_
_entity_poly.entity_id
_entity_poly.type
_entity_poly.pdbx_seq_one_letter_code
_entity_poly.pdbx_strand_id
1 'polypeptide(L)'
;MAEMKARDVAGILGELEPEQEFTPSLERKLFEAGIYQDKKRYWFSVRNHVTCYFAQAAVEAESKKGETKKRLGSEFGSAKAAWKKIRRPEMYIWVYETLGLDKGRIWDAVAEICAEIDGGETKPAKLAMVARSAFKWREVEGKLRMQHERLCDELLYCKGLEHYRL
;
A
#
# COMPACT_ATOMS: atom_id res chain seq x y z
N MET A 1 17.73 1.97 11.59
CA MET A 1 17.07 0.91 10.81
C MET A 1 17.20 1.23 9.34
N ALA A 2 17.65 0.28 8.52
CA ALA A 2 17.68 0.42 7.07
C ALA A 2 16.25 0.42 6.52
N GLU A 3 15.97 1.25 5.51
CA GLU A 3 14.64 1.38 4.89
C GLU A 3 14.22 0.09 4.16
N MET A 4 12.94 -0.29 4.24
CA MET A 4 12.43 -1.48 3.53
C MET A 4 12.55 -1.34 2.01
N LYS A 5 12.84 -2.44 1.31
CA LYS A 5 12.82 -2.47 -0.15
C LYS A 5 11.39 -2.67 -0.64
N ALA A 6 11.10 -2.15 -1.84
CA ALA A 6 9.78 -2.28 -2.45
C ALA A 6 9.33 -3.75 -2.59
N ARG A 7 10.25 -4.64 -2.99
CA ARG A 7 9.97 -6.08 -3.10
C ARG A 7 9.55 -6.73 -1.78
N ASP A 8 10.15 -6.31 -0.67
CA ASP A 8 9.89 -6.90 0.64
C ASP A 8 8.49 -6.48 1.10
N VAL A 9 8.13 -5.21 0.87
CA VAL A 9 6.77 -4.69 1.09
C VAL A 9 5.74 -5.39 0.20
N ALA A 10 6.06 -5.65 -1.07
CA ALA A 10 5.19 -6.41 -1.96
C ALA A 10 4.91 -7.83 -1.43
N GLY A 11 5.96 -8.53 -0.97
CA GLY A 11 5.84 -9.86 -0.38
C GLY A 11 4.96 -9.87 0.86
N ILE A 12 5.20 -8.95 1.80
CA ILE A 12 4.41 -8.85 3.03
C ILE A 12 2.95 -8.57 2.71
N LEU A 13 2.66 -7.49 1.96
CA LEU A 13 1.28 -7.13 1.59
C LEU A 13 0.60 -8.24 0.77
N GLY A 14 1.38 -9.04 0.04
CA GLY A 14 0.91 -10.20 -0.71
C GLY A 14 0.35 -11.31 0.16
N GLU A 15 0.85 -11.46 1.40
CA GLU A 15 0.42 -12.50 2.34
C GLU A 15 -0.66 -12.02 3.32
N LEU A 16 -0.90 -10.71 3.42
CA LEU A 16 -1.86 -10.18 4.37
C LEU A 16 -3.31 -10.30 3.87
N GLU A 17 -4.15 -10.79 4.77
CA GLU A 17 -5.59 -10.59 4.73
C GLU A 17 -5.94 -9.34 5.57
N PRO A 18 -7.03 -8.64 5.27
CA PRO A 18 -7.41 -7.43 5.99
C PRO A 18 -7.72 -7.70 7.46
N GLU A 19 -7.08 -6.96 8.37
CA GLU A 19 -7.34 -7.05 9.82
C GLU A 19 -8.62 -6.31 10.26
N GLN A 20 -9.19 -5.45 9.42
CA GLN A 20 -10.35 -4.61 9.73
C GLN A 20 -11.47 -4.73 8.67
N GLU A 21 -12.72 -4.47 9.08
CA GLU A 21 -13.83 -4.25 8.16
C GLU A 21 -13.55 -3.04 7.26
N PHE A 22 -13.64 -3.26 5.94
CA PHE A 22 -13.44 -2.23 4.91
C PHE A 22 -14.42 -1.07 5.06
N THR A 23 -14.03 0.09 4.54
CA THR A 23 -14.86 1.30 4.51
C THR A 23 -15.82 1.30 3.30
N PRO A 24 -17.10 0.85 3.42
CA PRO A 24 -18.01 0.70 2.28
C PRO A 24 -18.47 2.02 1.64
N SER A 25 -18.38 3.14 2.36
CA SER A 25 -18.78 4.45 1.85
C SER A 25 -17.83 5.00 0.80
N LEU A 26 -16.52 4.75 0.95
CA LEU A 26 -15.50 5.19 -0.01
C LEU A 26 -15.64 4.46 -1.35
N GLU A 27 -15.77 3.14 -1.31
CA GLU A 27 -15.93 2.32 -2.52
C GLU A 27 -17.10 2.79 -3.37
N ARG A 28 -18.26 3.03 -2.72
CA ARG A 28 -19.46 3.54 -3.38
C ARG A 28 -19.22 4.89 -4.04
N LYS A 29 -18.65 5.86 -3.32
CA LYS A 29 -18.41 7.22 -3.84
C LYS A 29 -17.34 7.24 -4.94
N LEU A 30 -16.25 6.47 -4.82
CA LEU A 30 -15.23 6.38 -5.87
C LEU A 30 -15.78 5.76 -7.16
N PHE A 31 -16.69 4.79 -7.03
CA PHE A 31 -17.39 4.21 -8.18
C PHE A 31 -18.37 5.21 -8.80
N GLU A 32 -19.21 5.87 -7.99
CA GLU A 32 -20.18 6.88 -8.46
C GLU A 32 -19.48 8.08 -9.12
N ALA A 33 -18.29 8.46 -8.65
CA ALA A 33 -17.45 9.50 -9.26
C ALA A 33 -16.67 9.02 -10.50
N GLY A 34 -16.81 7.75 -10.92
CA GLY A 34 -16.14 7.19 -12.10
C GLY A 34 -14.62 6.98 -11.95
N ILE A 35 -14.09 7.06 -10.73
CA ILE A 35 -12.65 6.92 -10.43
C ILE A 35 -12.26 5.44 -10.30
N TYR A 36 -13.20 4.61 -9.87
CA TYR A 36 -13.05 3.17 -9.71
C TYR A 36 -13.97 2.40 -10.65
N GLN A 37 -13.46 1.34 -11.28
CA GLN A 37 -14.11 0.68 -12.42
C GLN A 37 -15.02 -0.50 -12.03
N ASP A 38 -14.87 -1.13 -10.86
CA ASP A 38 -15.60 -2.39 -10.55
C ASP A 38 -16.05 -2.54 -9.09
N LYS A 39 -17.32 -2.23 -8.83
CA LYS A 39 -18.02 -2.38 -7.53
C LYS A 39 -18.06 -3.82 -6.97
N LYS A 40 -17.76 -4.87 -7.75
CA LYS A 40 -17.96 -6.27 -7.29
C LYS A 40 -16.79 -6.85 -6.51
N ARG A 41 -15.57 -6.29 -6.59
CA ARG A 41 -14.36 -6.88 -5.97
C ARG A 41 -13.29 -5.86 -5.55
N TYR A 42 -13.69 -4.78 -4.89
CA TYR A 42 -12.76 -3.72 -4.47
C TYR A 42 -11.54 -4.24 -3.71
N TRP A 43 -11.72 -5.06 -2.67
CA TRP A 43 -10.59 -5.56 -1.88
C TRP A 43 -9.56 -6.34 -2.70
N PHE A 44 -10.02 -7.27 -3.54
CA PHE A 44 -9.14 -8.17 -4.30
C PHE A 44 -8.41 -7.40 -5.40
N SER A 45 -9.13 -6.49 -6.07
CA SER A 45 -8.54 -5.63 -7.10
C SER A 45 -7.49 -4.71 -6.51
N VAL A 46 -7.78 -4.07 -5.37
CA VAL A 46 -6.85 -3.12 -4.74
C VAL A 46 -5.64 -3.82 -4.13
N ARG A 47 -5.81 -4.97 -3.46
CA ARG A 47 -4.70 -5.83 -3.01
C ARG A 47 -3.76 -6.14 -4.16
N ASN A 48 -4.28 -6.69 -5.26
CA ASN A 48 -3.46 -7.03 -6.41
C ASN A 48 -2.78 -5.80 -7.02
N HIS A 49 -3.46 -4.66 -7.09
CA HIS A 49 -2.85 -3.44 -7.61
C HIS A 49 -1.68 -2.98 -6.74
N VAL A 50 -1.81 -2.98 -5.41
CA VAL A 50 -0.73 -2.51 -4.54
C VAL A 50 0.43 -3.47 -4.47
N THR A 51 0.18 -4.78 -4.41
CA THR A 51 1.25 -5.79 -4.39
C THR A 51 2.02 -5.79 -5.71
N CYS A 52 1.32 -5.81 -6.85
CA CYS A 52 1.94 -5.73 -8.16
C CYS A 52 2.68 -4.41 -8.38
N TYR A 53 2.16 -3.28 -7.87
CA TYR A 53 2.84 -1.99 -7.98
C TYR A 53 4.23 -2.02 -7.32
N PHE A 54 4.30 -2.50 -6.08
CA PHE A 54 5.58 -2.59 -5.38
C PHE A 54 6.52 -3.65 -5.99
N ALA A 55 5.99 -4.77 -6.47
CA ALA A 55 6.77 -5.79 -7.17
C ALA A 55 7.35 -5.27 -8.49
N GLN A 56 6.52 -4.60 -9.30
CA GLN A 56 6.93 -4.00 -10.57
C GLN A 56 7.97 -2.90 -10.35
N ALA A 57 7.78 -2.03 -9.35
CA ALA A 57 8.74 -1.00 -8.98
C ALA A 57 10.14 -1.59 -8.68
N ALA A 58 10.19 -2.73 -7.98
CA ALA A 58 11.45 -3.43 -7.71
C ALA A 58 12.07 -4.00 -8.99
N VAL A 59 11.29 -4.69 -9.83
CA VAL A 59 11.76 -5.26 -11.10
C VAL A 59 12.26 -4.18 -12.06
N GLU A 60 11.57 -3.03 -12.15
CA GLU A 60 11.98 -1.90 -13.00
C GLU A 60 13.29 -1.27 -12.52
N ALA A 61 13.50 -1.16 -11.21
CA ALA A 61 14.76 -0.68 -10.65
C ALA A 61 15.93 -1.65 -10.92
N GLU A 62 15.68 -2.97 -10.88
CA GLU A 62 16.71 -3.99 -11.05
C GLU A 62 17.07 -4.28 -12.52
N SER A 63 16.08 -4.26 -13.43
CA SER A 63 16.22 -4.63 -14.84
C SER A 63 16.92 -3.59 -15.72
N LYS A 64 17.02 -2.35 -15.27
CA LYS A 64 17.67 -1.26 -16.04
C LYS A 64 19.17 -1.24 -15.78
N LYS A 65 19.94 -0.64 -16.70
CA LYS A 65 21.41 -0.49 -16.62
C LYS A 65 21.82 0.98 -16.71
N GLY A 66 23.06 1.29 -16.30
CA GLY A 66 23.64 2.62 -16.41
C GLY A 66 22.94 3.70 -15.57
N GLU A 67 22.86 4.92 -16.10
CA GLU A 67 22.22 6.06 -15.41
C GLU A 67 20.74 5.84 -15.15
N THR A 68 20.03 5.14 -16.04
CA THR A 68 18.61 4.80 -15.87
C THR A 68 18.39 3.88 -14.67
N LYS A 69 19.32 2.95 -14.40
CA LYS A 69 19.30 2.14 -13.18
C LYS A 69 19.48 2.99 -11.92
N LYS A 70 20.41 3.94 -11.95
CA LYS A 70 20.65 4.85 -10.81
C LYS A 70 19.41 5.71 -10.52
N ARG A 71 18.77 6.26 -11.56
CA ARG A 71 17.55 7.07 -11.43
C ARG A 71 16.36 6.25 -10.94
N LEU A 72 16.09 5.08 -11.53
CA LEU A 72 14.97 4.25 -11.06
C LEU A 72 15.27 3.58 -9.72
N GLY A 73 16.53 3.27 -9.43
CA GLY A 73 16.97 2.84 -8.11
C GLY A 73 16.76 3.90 -7.04
N SER A 74 16.92 5.19 -7.34
CA SER A 74 16.58 6.25 -6.38
C SER A 74 15.08 6.52 -6.31
N GLU A 75 14.32 6.29 -7.38
CA GLU A 75 12.87 6.48 -7.42
C GLU A 75 12.07 5.32 -6.84
N PHE A 76 12.57 4.09 -6.94
CA PHE A 76 11.83 2.85 -6.62
C PHE A 76 12.66 1.83 -5.83
N GLY A 77 13.96 2.06 -5.63
CA GLY A 77 14.82 1.12 -4.90
C GLY A 77 14.48 1.01 -3.41
N SER A 78 13.80 2.02 -2.84
CA SER A 78 13.22 1.93 -1.50
C SER A 78 11.70 1.98 -1.53
N ALA A 79 11.07 1.26 -0.60
CA ALA A 79 9.61 1.20 -0.50
C ALA A 79 9.01 2.58 -0.23
N LYS A 80 9.69 3.44 0.52
CA LYS A 80 9.22 4.82 0.77
C LYS A 80 9.14 5.66 -0.51
N ALA A 81 10.10 5.49 -1.41
CA ALA A 81 10.11 6.22 -2.67
C ALA A 81 8.97 5.75 -3.57
N ALA A 82 8.78 4.43 -3.70
CA ALA A 82 7.62 3.84 -4.39
C ALA A 82 6.28 4.26 -3.75
N TRP A 83 6.18 4.22 -2.43
CA TRP A 83 4.99 4.64 -1.68
C TRP A 83 4.55 6.07 -2.00
N LYS A 84 5.49 7.01 -2.19
CA LYS A 84 5.16 8.40 -2.56
C LYS A 84 4.61 8.55 -3.97
N LYS A 85 4.81 7.56 -4.84
CA LYS A 85 4.46 7.60 -6.26
C LYS A 85 3.13 6.92 -6.59
N ILE A 86 2.51 6.24 -5.61
CA ILE A 86 1.15 5.70 -5.76
C ILE A 86 0.19 6.85 -6.09
N ARG A 87 -0.63 6.67 -7.12
CA ARG A 87 -1.55 7.69 -7.64
C ARG A 87 -3.01 7.40 -7.34
N ARG A 88 -3.30 6.29 -6.67
CA ARG A 88 -4.65 5.83 -6.42
C ARG A 88 -4.92 5.86 -4.91
N PRO A 89 -5.88 6.68 -4.43
CA PRO A 89 -6.15 6.83 -2.99
C PRO A 89 -6.52 5.51 -2.33
N GLU A 90 -7.28 4.64 -3.00
CA GLU A 90 -7.72 3.37 -2.47
C GLU A 90 -6.59 2.43 -2.08
N MET A 91 -5.44 2.51 -2.77
CA MET A 91 -4.27 1.69 -2.43
C MET A 91 -3.68 2.09 -1.07
N TYR A 92 -3.72 3.37 -0.72
CA TYR A 92 -3.29 3.84 0.60
C TYR A 92 -4.26 3.37 1.69
N ILE A 93 -5.56 3.57 1.47
CA ILE A 93 -6.61 3.17 2.41
C ILE A 93 -6.56 1.67 2.68
N TRP A 94 -6.45 0.85 1.62
CA TRP A 94 -6.32 -0.59 1.77
C TRP A 94 -5.10 -0.99 2.60
N VAL A 95 -3.93 -0.36 2.37
CA VAL A 95 -2.74 -0.64 3.20
C VAL A 95 -2.99 -0.29 4.66
N TYR A 96 -3.67 0.82 4.94
CA TYR A 96 -3.96 1.21 6.32
C TYR A 96 -4.92 0.26 7.02
N GLU A 97 -6.00 -0.12 6.35
CA GLU A 97 -6.99 -1.09 6.85
C GLU A 97 -6.35 -2.45 7.07
N THR A 98 -5.51 -2.90 6.13
CA THR A 98 -4.81 -4.19 6.18
C THR A 98 -3.78 -4.24 7.30
N LEU A 99 -3.07 -3.15 7.57
CA LEU A 99 -2.07 -3.08 8.63
C LEU A 99 -2.65 -2.79 10.02
N GLY A 100 -3.98 -2.73 10.14
CA GLY A 100 -4.63 -2.46 11.41
C GLY A 100 -4.27 -1.08 11.96
N LEU A 101 -4.09 -0.07 11.10
CA LEU A 101 -3.80 1.31 11.53
C LEU A 101 -5.02 1.98 12.17
N ASP A 102 -4.80 3.14 12.78
CA ASP A 102 -5.84 3.87 13.53
C ASP A 102 -7.10 4.10 12.68
N LYS A 103 -8.18 3.43 13.06
CA LYS A 103 -9.43 3.45 12.29
C LYS A 103 -9.98 4.87 12.16
N GLY A 104 -9.92 5.68 13.21
CA GLY A 104 -10.39 7.07 13.19
C GLY A 104 -9.70 7.92 12.12
N ARG A 105 -8.37 7.87 12.07
CA ARG A 105 -7.56 8.58 11.06
C ARG A 105 -7.82 8.09 9.64
N ILE A 106 -8.12 6.79 9.47
CA ILE A 106 -8.55 6.25 8.17
C ILE A 106 -9.89 6.88 7.77
N TRP A 107 -10.89 6.91 8.66
CA TRP A 107 -12.20 7.52 8.39
C TRP A 107 -12.10 9.01 8.09
N ASP A 108 -11.26 9.75 8.81
CA ASP A 108 -11.02 11.18 8.54
C ASP A 108 -10.46 11.38 7.13
N ALA A 109 -9.47 10.57 6.73
CA ALA A 109 -8.91 10.61 5.38
C ALA A 109 -9.94 10.25 4.30
N VAL A 110 -10.80 9.25 4.56
CA VAL A 110 -11.90 8.90 3.66
C VAL A 110 -12.90 10.06 3.54
N ALA A 111 -13.25 10.70 4.65
CA ALA A 111 -14.16 11.83 4.65
C ALA A 111 -13.58 13.01 3.86
N GLU A 112 -12.28 13.30 4.01
CA GLU A 112 -11.57 14.34 3.26
C GLU A 112 -11.52 14.03 1.76
N ILE A 113 -11.23 12.78 1.37
CA ILE A 113 -11.31 12.34 -0.05
C ILE A 113 -12.72 12.55 -0.60
N CYS A 114 -13.74 12.17 0.17
CA CYS A 114 -15.13 12.33 -0.25
C CYS A 114 -15.51 13.81 -0.39
N ALA A 115 -15.04 14.68 0.51
CA ALA A 115 -15.25 16.11 0.43
C ALA A 115 -14.57 16.74 -0.80
N GLU A 116 -13.35 16.32 -1.14
CA GLU A 116 -12.66 16.76 -2.36
C GLU A 116 -13.42 16.34 -3.62
N ILE A 117 -13.94 15.11 -3.66
CA ILE A 117 -14.77 14.61 -4.76
C ILE A 117 -16.07 15.41 -4.88
N ASP A 118 -16.78 15.63 -3.77
CA ASP A 118 -18.02 16.41 -3.73
C ASP A 118 -17.76 17.88 -4.14
N GLY A 119 -16.56 18.40 -3.86
CA GLY A 119 -16.06 19.71 -4.30
C GLY A 119 -15.59 19.78 -5.76
N GLY A 120 -15.66 18.67 -6.50
CA GLY A 120 -15.34 18.60 -7.93
C GLY A 120 -13.91 18.14 -8.27
N GLU A 121 -13.08 17.81 -7.28
CA GLU A 121 -11.75 17.25 -7.53
C GLU A 121 -11.85 15.75 -7.88
N THR A 122 -11.32 15.37 -9.04
CA THR A 122 -11.35 13.98 -9.52
C THR A 122 -9.98 13.46 -9.94
N LYS A 123 -8.91 14.27 -9.85
CA LYS A 123 -7.56 13.83 -10.22
C LYS A 123 -7.05 12.81 -9.19
N PRO A 124 -6.79 11.55 -9.59
CA PRO A 124 -6.40 10.50 -8.65
C PRO A 124 -5.14 10.85 -7.86
N ALA A 125 -4.18 11.53 -8.49
CA ALA A 125 -2.93 11.93 -7.86
C ALA A 125 -3.14 12.90 -6.67
N LYS A 126 -4.13 13.80 -6.74
CA LYS A 126 -4.43 14.71 -5.63
C LYS A 126 -5.18 14.00 -4.51
N LEU A 127 -6.17 13.17 -4.84
CA LEU A 127 -6.87 12.32 -3.86
C LEU A 127 -5.89 11.36 -3.16
N ALA A 128 -4.92 10.83 -3.89
CA ALA A 128 -3.83 10.01 -3.34
C ALA A 128 -2.93 10.78 -2.37
N MET A 129 -2.70 12.08 -2.59
CA MET A 129 -1.97 12.91 -1.63
C MET A 129 -2.73 13.07 -0.32
N VAL A 130 -4.05 13.26 -0.39
CA VAL A 130 -4.94 13.32 0.78
C VAL A 130 -4.91 11.99 1.53
N ALA A 131 -5.10 10.86 0.84
CA ALA A 131 -5.01 9.55 1.48
C ALA A 131 -3.62 9.30 2.12
N ARG A 132 -2.54 9.72 1.44
CA ARG A 132 -1.18 9.53 1.94
C ARG A 132 -0.86 10.35 3.18
N SER A 133 -1.45 11.55 3.34
CA SER A 133 -1.16 12.42 4.49
C SER A 133 -1.72 11.86 5.80
N ALA A 134 -2.70 10.95 5.72
CA ALA A 134 -3.32 10.31 6.86
C ALA A 134 -2.30 9.66 7.82
N PHE A 135 -1.24 9.04 7.30
CA PHE A 135 -0.22 8.36 8.09
C PHE A 135 1.21 8.68 7.66
N LYS A 136 2.11 8.83 8.65
CA LYS A 136 3.54 8.99 8.36
C LYS A 136 4.08 7.65 7.88
N TRP A 137 4.91 7.65 6.83
CA TRP A 137 5.54 6.42 6.33
C TRP A 137 6.21 5.59 7.43
N ARG A 138 6.84 6.22 8.43
CA ARG A 138 7.49 5.51 9.55
C ARG A 138 6.53 4.63 10.35
N GLU A 139 5.27 5.06 10.47
CA GLU A 139 4.21 4.33 11.16
C GLU A 139 3.78 3.11 10.34
N VAL A 140 3.57 3.32 9.03
CA VAL A 140 3.26 2.26 8.06
C VAL A 140 4.38 1.22 8.01
N GLU A 141 5.62 1.66 7.88
CA GLU A 141 6.81 0.81 7.86
C GLU A 141 6.99 0.02 9.17
N GLY A 142 6.69 0.65 10.32
CA GLY A 142 6.70 -0.03 11.61
C GLY A 142 5.72 -1.21 11.65
N LYS A 143 4.47 -0.99 11.21
CA LYS A 143 3.46 -2.05 11.13
C LYS A 143 3.82 -3.13 10.13
N LEU A 144 4.35 -2.78 8.96
CA LEU A 144 4.83 -3.75 7.97
C LEU A 144 5.91 -4.67 8.54
N ARG A 145 6.83 -4.14 9.35
CA ARG A 145 7.87 -4.95 10.01
C ARG A 145 7.28 -5.90 11.05
N MET A 146 6.34 -5.43 11.87
CA MET A 146 5.64 -6.29 12.82
C MET A 146 4.90 -7.43 12.10
N GLN A 147 4.25 -7.13 10.98
CA GLN A 147 3.58 -8.15 10.16
C GLN A 147 4.57 -9.12 9.53
N HIS A 148 5.72 -8.64 9.06
CA HIS A 148 6.79 -9.50 8.55
C HIS A 148 7.31 -10.47 9.63
N GLU A 149 7.59 -9.96 10.83
CA GLU A 149 8.01 -10.77 11.97
C GLU A 149 6.96 -11.83 12.32
N ARG A 150 5.67 -11.45 12.41
CA ARG A 150 4.56 -12.38 12.62
C ARG A 150 4.51 -13.48 11.54
N LEU A 151 4.59 -13.11 10.27
CA LEU A 151 4.55 -14.06 9.15
C LEU A 151 5.76 -15.02 9.19
N CYS A 152 6.94 -14.52 9.54
CA CYS A 152 8.12 -15.37 9.74
C CYS A 152 7.91 -16.36 10.89
N ASP A 153 7.40 -15.90 12.04
CA ASP A 153 7.13 -16.75 13.20
C ASP A 153 6.08 -17.82 12.88
N GLU A 154 5.00 -17.46 12.16
CA GLU A 154 3.97 -18.40 11.71
C GLU A 154 4.53 -19.45 10.74
N LEU A 155 5.38 -19.04 9.79
CA LEU A 155 6.04 -19.96 8.88
C LEU A 155 7.00 -20.92 9.60
N LEU A 156 7.73 -20.42 10.59
CA LEU A 156 8.61 -21.24 11.43
C LEU A 156 7.80 -22.25 12.25
N TYR A 157 6.73 -21.80 12.90
CA TYR A 157 5.87 -22.64 13.74
C TYR A 157 5.12 -23.70 12.93
N CYS A 158 4.58 -23.34 11.76
CA CYS A 158 3.77 -24.24 10.95
C CYS A 158 4.57 -25.17 10.04
N LYS A 159 5.82 -24.82 9.65
CA LYS A 159 6.60 -25.58 8.66
C LYS A 159 7.96 -26.10 9.15
N GLY A 160 8.38 -25.81 10.38
CA GLY A 160 9.63 -26.35 10.96
C GLY A 160 10.90 -25.93 10.22
N LEU A 161 10.89 -24.76 9.55
CA LEU A 161 11.98 -24.27 8.71
C LEU A 161 13.00 -23.45 9.52
N GLU A 162 13.63 -24.05 10.54
CA GLU A 162 14.63 -23.39 11.41
C GLU A 162 15.88 -22.85 10.68
N HIS A 163 16.10 -23.22 9.42
CA HIS A 163 17.32 -22.94 8.66
C HIS A 163 17.45 -21.54 8.04
N TYR A 164 16.46 -20.64 8.19
CA TYR A 164 16.47 -19.29 7.61
C TYR A 164 16.68 -18.15 8.63
N ARG A 165 17.29 -18.43 9.79
CA ARG A 165 17.79 -17.36 10.67
C ARG A 165 18.87 -16.54 9.95
N LEU A 166 18.63 -15.23 9.82
CA LEU A 166 19.68 -14.24 9.55
C LEU A 166 20.62 -14.12 10.75
#